data_AF-A0A925YMY7-F1
#
_entry.id   AF-A0A925YMY7-F1
#
_cell.length_a   1.000
_cell.length_b   1.000
_cell.length_c   1.000
_cell.angle_alpha   90.00
_cell.angle_beta   90.00
_cell.angle_gamma   90.00
#
_symmetry.space_group_name_H-M   'P 1'
#
loop_
_entity.id
_entity.type
_entity.pdbx_description
1 polymer ?
#
loop_
_entity_poly.entity_id
_entity_poly.type
_entity_poly.pdbx_seq_one_letter_code
_entity_poly.pdbx_strand_id
1 'polypeptide(L)'
;MNLLPLLNVFPKKVRVTFIDAVSGNTINKRKVLLAELPEAFNKPITMNIGDSSWRVINARPTRVEEYSVSGRLLLHLQQPDTISPSALRCKLPTIAPTLPVFTDNAQFHDFTLEINPEDWRQIEFMPQELLPLIKEEMDSIEAILYPENETQNLLGFAQIHARHNTNHPYLNIPFDKFCNKIKAKETGNILFKEHGYVQDGFAIRSDNFCYYGIVKEGRILQLNLWQFESADEEFLRVLIKFDLVLANWCKGLVIGA
;
A
#
# COMPACT_ATOMS: atom_id res chain seq x y z
N MET A 1 -24.98 13.76 39.61
CA MET A 1 -23.51 13.80 39.46
C MET A 1 -23.13 12.59 38.59
N ASN A 2 -23.13 12.77 37.26
CA ASN A 2 -22.94 11.67 36.31
C ASN A 2 -21.45 11.44 36.08
N LEU A 3 -20.95 10.29 36.53
CA LEU A 3 -19.58 9.82 36.29
C LEU A 3 -19.50 9.04 34.96
N LEU A 4 -19.72 9.71 33.83
CA LEU A 4 -19.37 9.19 32.50
C LEU A 4 -19.00 10.42 31.65
N PRO A 5 -17.70 10.74 31.52
CA PRO A 5 -16.86 10.07 30.50
C PRO A 5 -15.39 9.92 30.94
N LEU A 6 -14.98 8.74 31.38
CA LEU A 6 -13.55 8.46 31.68
C LEU A 6 -13.01 7.17 31.03
N LEU A 7 -13.80 6.52 30.17
CA LEU A 7 -13.44 5.20 29.61
C LEU A 7 -12.58 5.22 28.34
N ASN A 8 -12.09 6.38 27.88
CA ASN A 8 -11.24 6.46 26.68
C ASN A 8 -9.85 7.08 26.92
N VAL A 9 -9.35 7.10 28.15
CA VAL A 9 -8.11 7.83 28.51
C VAL A 9 -6.85 6.96 28.44
N PHE A 10 -6.96 5.64 28.21
CA PHE A 10 -5.78 4.77 28.12
C PHE A 10 -5.75 4.00 26.80
N PRO A 11 -4.62 4.05 26.05
CA PRO A 11 -4.52 3.29 24.82
C PRO A 11 -4.54 1.79 25.16
N LYS A 12 -5.47 1.08 24.53
CA LYS A 12 -5.69 -0.35 24.77
C LYS A 12 -4.45 -1.14 24.36
N LYS A 13 -3.96 -2.02 25.26
CA LYS A 13 -2.78 -2.85 25.02
C LYS A 13 -3.17 -4.33 24.88
N VAL A 14 -2.55 -5.02 23.93
CA VAL A 14 -2.73 -6.45 23.69
C VAL A 14 -1.46 -7.18 24.10
N ARG A 15 -1.59 -8.32 24.80
CA ARG A 15 -0.45 -9.18 25.12
C ARG A 15 -0.13 -10.03 23.89
N VAL A 16 1.00 -9.74 23.25
CA VAL A 16 1.49 -10.47 22.09
C VAL A 16 2.54 -11.48 22.51
N THR A 17 2.35 -12.74 22.14
CA THR A 17 3.34 -13.82 22.29
C THR A 17 3.90 -14.16 20.91
N PHE A 18 5.21 -14.11 20.78
CA PHE A 18 5.92 -14.48 19.56
C PHE A 18 6.53 -15.87 19.74
N ILE A 19 6.19 -16.79 18.84
CA ILE A 19 6.68 -18.16 18.81
C ILE A 19 7.50 -18.33 17.53
N ASP A 20 8.66 -18.97 17.64
CA ASP A 20 9.40 -19.47 16.49
C ASP A 20 8.61 -20.63 15.87
N ALA A 21 8.20 -20.46 14.62
CA ALA A 21 7.42 -21.44 13.89
C ALA A 21 8.12 -22.79 13.68
N VAL A 22 9.45 -22.78 13.62
CA VAL A 22 10.26 -23.97 13.36
C VAL A 22 10.50 -24.73 14.64
N SER A 23 10.97 -24.03 15.69
CA SER A 23 11.34 -24.67 16.96
C SER A 23 10.18 -24.80 17.95
N GLY A 24 9.09 -24.05 17.76
CA GLY A 24 7.97 -23.95 18.71
C GLY A 24 8.30 -23.15 19.98
N ASN A 25 9.52 -22.63 20.10
CA ASN A 25 9.96 -21.90 21.28
C ASN A 25 9.37 -20.50 21.33
N THR A 26 9.10 -20.00 22.54
CA THR A 26 8.74 -18.59 22.72
C THR A 26 9.97 -17.72 22.47
N ILE A 27 9.89 -16.87 21.45
CA ILE A 27 10.92 -15.86 21.17
C ILE A 27 10.80 -14.73 22.20
N ASN A 28 9.59 -14.18 22.37
CA ASN A 28 9.33 -13.04 23.24
C ASN A 28 7.85 -12.95 23.64
N LYS A 29 7.53 -12.24 24.74
CA LYS A 29 6.18 -11.85 25.15
C LYS A 29 6.19 -10.38 25.57
N ARG A 30 5.38 -9.54 24.92
CA ARG A 30 5.27 -8.10 25.27
C ARG A 30 3.85 -7.57 25.13
N LYS A 31 3.58 -6.43 25.76
CA LYS A 31 2.34 -5.67 25.53
C LYS A 31 2.58 -4.68 24.39
N VAL A 32 1.72 -4.71 23.38
CA VAL A 32 1.76 -3.83 22.20
C VAL A 32 0.52 -2.95 22.20
N LEU A 33 0.61 -1.71 21.71
CA LEU A 33 -0.58 -0.86 21.57
C LEU A 33 -1.48 -1.43 20.48
N LEU A 34 -2.79 -1.43 20.70
CA LEU A 34 -3.74 -1.95 19.71
C LEU A 34 -3.62 -1.22 18.36
N ALA A 35 -3.34 0.09 18.40
CA ALA A 35 -3.13 0.92 17.22
C ALA A 35 -1.84 0.60 16.42
N GLU A 36 -0.89 -0.13 17.02
CA GLU A 36 0.33 -0.58 16.34
C GLU A 36 0.14 -1.95 15.64
N LEU A 37 -1.02 -2.59 15.84
CA LEU A 37 -1.35 -3.88 15.25
C LEU A 37 -2.24 -3.69 14.00
N PRO A 38 -2.09 -4.54 12.98
CA PRO A 38 -2.93 -4.45 11.78
C PRO A 38 -4.35 -4.92 12.08
N GLU A 39 -5.36 -4.31 11.47
CA GLU A 39 -6.77 -4.71 11.61
C GLU A 39 -7.01 -6.20 11.38
N ALA A 40 -6.27 -6.79 10.44
CA ALA A 40 -6.22 -8.23 10.23
C ALA A 40 -4.81 -8.71 9.84
N PHE A 41 -4.51 -9.95 10.23
CA PHE A 41 -3.32 -10.70 9.81
C PHE A 41 -3.61 -11.51 8.53
N ASN A 42 -4.00 -10.82 7.47
CA ASN A 42 -4.47 -11.38 6.20
C ASN A 42 -3.65 -10.93 4.99
N LYS A 43 -2.39 -10.55 5.21
CA LYS A 43 -1.42 -10.16 4.17
C LYS A 43 -0.01 -10.42 4.67
N PRO A 44 1.00 -10.48 3.79
CA PRO A 44 2.40 -10.55 4.20
C PRO A 44 2.76 -9.47 5.21
N ILE A 45 3.26 -9.88 6.38
CA ILE A 45 3.69 -8.97 7.45
C ILE A 45 5.08 -9.39 7.90
N THR A 46 5.98 -8.43 7.95
CA THR A 46 7.31 -8.55 8.55
C THR A 46 7.38 -7.64 9.75
N MET A 47 8.08 -8.07 10.80
CA MET A 47 8.25 -7.34 12.05
C MET A 47 9.70 -7.38 12.49
N ASN A 48 10.17 -6.29 13.08
CA ASN A 48 11.49 -6.25 13.71
C ASN A 48 11.35 -6.55 15.21
N ILE A 49 12.13 -7.53 15.69
CA ILE A 49 12.21 -7.92 17.10
C ILE A 49 13.68 -7.95 17.49
N GLY A 50 14.11 -6.96 18.29
CA GLY A 50 15.53 -6.70 18.50
C GLY A 50 16.18 -6.30 17.17
N ASP A 51 17.34 -6.89 16.88
CA ASP A 51 18.09 -6.65 15.65
C ASP A 51 17.72 -7.62 14.50
N SER A 52 16.66 -8.42 14.68
CA SER A 52 16.25 -9.44 13.72
C SER A 52 14.92 -9.11 13.06
N SER A 53 14.85 -9.36 11.75
CA SER A 53 13.63 -9.29 10.94
C SER A 53 12.94 -10.66 10.92
N TRP A 54 11.64 -10.66 11.19
CA TRP A 54 10.82 -11.86 11.30
C TRP A 54 9.57 -11.73 10.46
N ARG A 55 9.28 -12.74 9.65
CA ARG A 55 8.01 -12.83 8.93
C ARG A 55 6.96 -13.49 9.81
N VAL A 56 5.77 -12.90 9.89
CA VAL A 56 4.61 -13.55 10.52
C VAL A 56 4.09 -14.60 9.55
N ILE A 57 4.04 -15.86 9.98
CA ILE A 57 3.51 -16.96 9.16
C ILE A 57 2.13 -17.44 9.63
N ASN A 58 1.78 -17.20 10.89
CA ASN A 58 0.47 -17.54 11.45
C ASN A 58 0.12 -16.59 12.62
N ALA A 59 -1.15 -16.17 12.70
CA ALA A 59 -1.67 -15.32 13.77
C ALA A 59 -2.95 -15.91 14.38
N ARG A 60 -3.06 -15.87 15.72
CA ARG A 60 -4.25 -16.31 16.44
C ARG A 60 -4.61 -15.38 17.60
N PRO A 61 -5.82 -14.78 17.63
CA PRO A 61 -6.78 -14.72 16.52
C PRO A 61 -6.27 -13.82 15.38
N THR A 62 -6.92 -13.83 14.23
CA THR A 62 -6.45 -13.13 13.01
C THR A 62 -6.98 -11.71 12.88
N ARG A 63 -8.10 -11.36 13.52
CA ARG A 63 -8.76 -10.06 13.39
C ARG A 63 -8.78 -9.24 14.68
N VAL A 64 -8.78 -7.92 14.53
CA VAL A 64 -8.73 -6.94 15.63
C VAL A 64 -9.92 -7.04 16.57
N GLU A 65 -11.10 -7.37 16.07
CA GLU A 65 -12.30 -7.53 16.87
C GLU A 65 -12.08 -8.65 17.91
N GLU A 66 -11.37 -9.72 17.54
CA GLU A 66 -11.14 -10.88 18.41
C GLU A 66 -10.00 -10.66 19.41
N TYR A 67 -8.82 -10.17 18.97
CA TYR A 67 -7.70 -9.97 19.90
C TYR A 67 -7.87 -8.69 20.74
N SER A 68 -8.66 -7.72 20.30
CA SER A 68 -9.00 -6.57 21.15
C SER A 68 -9.91 -7.00 22.31
N VAL A 69 -10.84 -7.94 22.10
CA VAL A 69 -11.70 -8.46 23.18
C VAL A 69 -10.93 -9.40 24.10
N SER A 70 -10.21 -10.37 23.54
CA SER A 70 -9.47 -11.36 24.34
C SER A 70 -8.23 -10.78 25.05
N GLY A 71 -7.70 -9.66 24.55
CA GLY A 71 -6.47 -9.03 25.03
C GLY A 71 -5.20 -9.86 24.77
N ARG A 72 -5.29 -10.90 23.92
CA ARG A 72 -4.21 -11.84 23.62
C ARG A 72 -4.06 -12.03 22.12
N LEU A 73 -2.82 -12.08 21.66
CA LEU A 73 -2.46 -12.37 20.28
C LEU A 73 -1.25 -13.30 20.28
N LEU A 74 -1.32 -14.38 19.51
CA LEU A 74 -0.24 -15.33 19.30
C LEU A 74 0.24 -15.23 17.86
N LEU A 75 1.52 -14.93 17.67
CA LEU A 75 2.15 -14.85 16.35
C LEU A 75 3.23 -15.91 16.23
N HIS A 76 3.13 -16.76 15.21
CA HIS A 76 4.22 -17.65 14.80
C HIS A 76 5.05 -16.95 13.75
N LEU A 77 6.35 -16.92 13.99
CA LEU A 77 7.32 -16.17 13.23
C LEU A 77 8.38 -17.08 12.65
N GLN A 78 8.89 -16.72 11.48
CA GLN A 78 10.02 -17.40 10.88
C GLN A 78 10.96 -16.37 10.26
N GLN A 79 12.28 -16.62 10.31
CA GLN A 79 13.25 -15.76 9.65
C GLN A 79 13.06 -15.84 8.12
N PRO A 80 12.99 -14.70 7.40
CA PRO A 80 12.70 -14.69 5.97
C PRO A 80 13.57 -15.65 5.15
N ASP A 81 14.87 -15.69 5.41
CA ASP A 81 15.85 -16.51 4.65
C ASP A 81 15.69 -18.02 4.88
N THR A 82 14.93 -18.43 5.90
CA THR A 82 14.68 -19.85 6.23
C THR A 82 13.37 -20.37 5.64
N ILE A 83 12.55 -19.51 5.06
CA ILE A 83 11.29 -19.91 4.44
C ILE A 83 11.59 -20.45 3.05
N SER A 84 11.12 -21.66 2.75
CA SER A 84 11.27 -22.24 1.41
C SER A 84 10.65 -21.31 0.36
N PRO A 85 11.34 -20.98 -0.74
CA PRO A 85 10.77 -20.19 -1.83
C PRO A 85 9.46 -20.78 -2.37
N SER A 86 9.31 -22.12 -2.36
CA SER A 86 8.08 -22.80 -2.77
C SER A 86 6.89 -22.59 -1.83
N ALA A 87 7.12 -22.16 -0.60
CA ALA A 87 6.07 -21.82 0.37
C ALA A 87 5.63 -20.35 0.27
N LEU A 88 6.44 -19.49 -0.38
CA LEU A 88 6.09 -18.10 -0.62
C LEU A 88 5.13 -18.01 -1.79
N ARG A 89 4.03 -17.27 -1.58
CA ARG A 89 3.04 -16.99 -2.62
C ARG A 89 3.23 -15.57 -3.16
N CYS A 90 2.28 -15.06 -3.95
CA CYS A 90 2.34 -13.71 -4.50
C CYS A 90 2.44 -12.65 -3.37
N LYS A 91 3.34 -11.68 -3.52
CA LYS A 91 3.54 -10.63 -2.51
C LYS A 91 2.41 -9.61 -2.47
N LEU A 92 1.84 -9.32 -3.63
CA LEU A 92 0.77 -8.36 -3.83
C LEU A 92 -0.47 -9.08 -4.35
N PRO A 93 -1.67 -8.56 -4.04
CA PRO A 93 -2.91 -9.13 -4.57
C PRO A 93 -3.11 -8.75 -6.04
N THR A 94 -2.38 -7.77 -6.53
CA THR A 94 -2.55 -7.18 -7.85
C THR A 94 -1.29 -6.52 -8.38
N ILE A 95 -1.15 -6.47 -9.70
CA ILE A 95 -0.07 -5.76 -10.41
C ILE A 95 -0.63 -4.87 -11.51
N ALA A 96 0.12 -3.82 -11.81
CA ALA A 96 -0.09 -3.09 -13.03
C ALA A 96 0.11 -4.02 -14.24
N PRO A 97 -0.74 -3.90 -15.28
CA PRO A 97 -0.67 -4.74 -16.47
C PRO A 97 0.58 -4.51 -17.31
N THR A 98 1.15 -3.30 -17.24
CA THR A 98 2.29 -2.87 -18.04
C THR A 98 3.24 -2.02 -17.19
N LEU A 99 4.53 -2.25 -17.39
CA LEU A 99 5.59 -1.37 -16.91
C LEU A 99 5.76 -0.20 -17.89
N PRO A 100 6.27 0.96 -17.42
CA PRO A 100 6.53 2.07 -18.32
C PRO A 100 7.75 1.79 -19.19
N VAL A 101 8.00 2.67 -20.17
CA VAL A 101 9.23 2.64 -20.97
C VAL A 101 10.38 3.21 -20.13
N PHE A 102 11.59 2.67 -20.30
CA PHE A 102 12.78 3.08 -19.54
C PHE A 102 13.80 3.82 -20.42
N THR A 103 14.65 4.60 -19.76
CA THR A 103 15.77 5.35 -20.35
C THR A 103 16.92 5.44 -19.35
N ASP A 104 18.15 5.59 -19.85
CA ASP A 104 19.33 5.78 -18.99
C ASP A 104 19.50 7.22 -18.51
N ASN A 105 18.69 8.15 -19.03
CA ASN A 105 18.84 9.58 -18.77
C ASN A 105 17.85 10.08 -17.72
N ALA A 106 18.37 10.74 -16.69
CA ALA A 106 17.56 11.54 -15.77
C ALA A 106 17.13 12.84 -16.45
N GLN A 107 15.85 13.20 -16.32
CA GLN A 107 15.28 14.46 -16.83
C GLN A 107 15.35 15.59 -15.79
N PHE A 108 15.20 15.26 -14.52
CA PHE A 108 15.16 16.20 -13.40
C PHE A 108 16.38 16.05 -12.49
N HIS A 109 16.62 17.04 -11.62
CA HIS A 109 17.83 17.07 -10.78
C HIS A 109 17.55 17.19 -9.28
N ASP A 110 16.32 17.47 -8.84
CA ASP A 110 16.06 17.71 -7.42
C ASP A 110 16.16 16.42 -6.60
N PHE A 111 15.54 15.34 -7.09
CA PHE A 111 15.59 14.02 -6.44
C PHE A 111 15.27 12.87 -7.39
N THR A 112 15.41 11.63 -6.89
CA THR A 112 14.99 10.40 -7.56
C THR A 112 14.12 9.59 -6.61
N LEU A 113 12.94 9.20 -7.08
CA LEU A 113 12.05 8.25 -6.42
C LEU A 113 12.37 6.83 -6.91
N GLU A 114 12.89 6.00 -6.03
CA GLU A 114 13.13 4.59 -6.33
C GLU A 114 11.85 3.77 -6.14
N ILE A 115 11.44 3.03 -7.17
CA ILE A 115 10.21 2.20 -7.16
C ILE A 115 10.57 0.79 -7.63
N ASN A 116 10.02 -0.23 -6.98
CA ASN A 116 10.10 -1.60 -7.49
C ASN A 116 9.03 -1.82 -8.57
N PRO A 117 9.28 -2.66 -9.59
CA PRO A 117 8.28 -2.96 -10.61
C PRO A 117 6.91 -3.39 -10.06
N GLU A 118 6.89 -4.13 -8.96
CA GLU A 118 5.66 -4.59 -8.29
C GLU A 118 4.87 -3.45 -7.63
N ASP A 119 5.52 -2.36 -7.25
CA ASP A 119 4.90 -1.19 -6.59
C ASP A 119 4.35 -0.16 -7.60
N TRP A 120 4.60 -0.36 -8.90
CA TRP A 120 4.15 0.54 -9.96
C TRP A 120 2.60 0.63 -10.02
N ARG A 121 2.08 1.86 -10.00
CA ARG A 121 0.64 2.18 -10.11
C ARG A 121 -0.24 1.47 -9.08
N GLN A 122 0.26 1.19 -7.88
CA GLN A 122 -0.55 0.54 -6.83
C GLN A 122 -1.49 1.49 -6.08
N ILE A 123 -1.20 2.80 -6.12
CA ILE A 123 -2.07 3.86 -5.63
C ILE A 123 -2.19 4.89 -6.75
N GLU A 124 -3.30 4.85 -7.48
CA GLU A 124 -3.46 5.53 -8.76
C GLU A 124 -4.65 6.48 -8.72
N PHE A 125 -4.47 7.68 -9.29
CA PHE A 125 -5.59 8.57 -9.58
C PHE A 125 -6.15 8.26 -10.95
N MET A 126 -7.47 8.16 -11.05
CA MET A 126 -8.19 7.87 -12.29
C MET A 126 -9.37 8.82 -12.46
N PRO A 127 -9.83 9.11 -13.69
CA PRO A 127 -11.05 9.87 -13.91
C PRO A 127 -12.26 9.22 -13.23
N GLN A 128 -13.13 10.04 -12.65
CA GLN A 128 -14.34 9.57 -11.98
C GLN A 128 -15.26 8.76 -12.91
N GLU A 129 -15.28 9.08 -14.21
CA GLU A 129 -16.05 8.35 -15.23
C GLU A 129 -15.66 6.86 -15.35
N LEU A 130 -14.46 6.47 -14.91
CA LEU A 130 -13.99 5.08 -14.94
C LEU A 130 -14.38 4.27 -13.72
N LEU A 131 -15.12 4.85 -12.76
CA LEU A 131 -15.59 4.14 -11.57
C LEU A 131 -16.22 2.76 -11.85
N PRO A 132 -17.02 2.54 -12.91
CA PRO A 132 -17.52 1.21 -13.23
C PRO A 132 -16.40 0.19 -13.49
N LEU A 133 -15.40 0.55 -14.28
CA LEU A 133 -14.27 -0.34 -14.59
C LEU A 133 -13.36 -0.55 -13.38
N ILE A 134 -13.17 0.48 -12.56
CA ILE A 134 -12.40 0.39 -11.31
C ILE A 134 -13.08 -0.61 -10.36
N LYS A 135 -14.41 -0.58 -10.26
CA LYS A 135 -15.16 -1.52 -9.41
C LYS A 135 -15.00 -2.97 -9.86
N GLU A 136 -15.10 -3.25 -11.17
CA GLU A 136 -14.90 -4.62 -11.69
C GLU A 136 -13.50 -5.17 -11.34
N GLU A 137 -12.48 -4.33 -11.44
CA GLU A 137 -11.11 -4.67 -11.04
C GLU A 137 -11.01 -4.88 -9.52
N MET A 138 -11.65 -4.01 -8.72
CA MET A 138 -11.64 -4.11 -7.26
C MET A 138 -12.35 -5.36 -6.76
N ASP A 139 -13.46 -5.78 -7.37
CA ASP A 139 -14.18 -7.01 -6.99
C ASP A 139 -13.27 -8.25 -7.15
N SER A 140 -12.50 -8.29 -8.23
CA SER A 140 -11.51 -9.36 -8.49
C SER A 140 -10.38 -9.36 -7.44
N ILE A 141 -9.95 -8.17 -7.02
CA ILE A 141 -8.91 -7.99 -6.01
C ILE A 141 -9.43 -8.31 -4.60
N GLU A 142 -10.67 -7.97 -4.29
CA GLU A 142 -11.29 -8.20 -2.98
C GLU A 142 -11.37 -9.71 -2.68
N ALA A 143 -11.72 -10.52 -3.67
CA ALA A 143 -11.70 -11.98 -3.57
C ALA A 143 -10.32 -12.56 -3.22
N ILE A 144 -9.23 -11.86 -3.58
CA ILE A 144 -7.84 -12.23 -3.25
C ILE A 144 -7.46 -11.75 -1.85
N LEU A 145 -7.88 -10.53 -1.50
CA LEU A 145 -7.61 -9.92 -0.19
C LEU A 145 -8.33 -10.65 0.95
N TYR A 146 -9.55 -11.13 0.68
CA TYR A 146 -10.44 -11.71 1.68
C TYR A 146 -11.06 -13.03 1.17
N PRO A 147 -10.26 -14.09 1.00
CA PRO A 147 -10.76 -15.39 0.54
C PRO A 147 -11.70 -16.01 1.58
N GLU A 148 -12.83 -16.57 1.14
CA GLU A 148 -13.85 -17.17 2.01
C GLU A 148 -13.33 -18.35 2.85
N ASN A 149 -12.35 -19.10 2.31
CA ASN A 149 -11.91 -20.39 2.84
C ASN A 149 -10.45 -20.46 3.29
N GLU A 150 -9.65 -19.40 3.08
CA GLU A 150 -8.24 -19.38 3.52
C GLU A 150 -8.06 -18.42 4.69
N THR A 151 -7.68 -18.96 5.85
CA THR A 151 -7.57 -18.14 7.07
C THR A 151 -6.38 -17.17 7.08
N GLN A 152 -5.35 -17.30 6.21
CA GLN A 152 -4.09 -16.55 6.37
C GLN A 152 -3.27 -16.35 5.07
N ASN A 153 -3.35 -15.17 4.42
CA ASN A 153 -2.40 -14.76 3.36
C ASN A 153 -1.03 -14.30 3.92
N LEU A 154 -0.64 -14.77 5.10
CA LEU A 154 0.62 -14.37 5.76
C LEU A 154 1.87 -14.82 4.96
N LEU A 155 1.74 -15.95 4.26
CA LEU A 155 2.75 -16.45 3.31
C LEU A 155 2.67 -15.76 1.93
N GLY A 156 1.70 -14.88 1.71
CA GLY A 156 1.38 -14.27 0.42
C GLY A 156 -0.02 -14.66 -0.07
N PHE A 157 -0.43 -14.01 -1.14
CA PHE A 157 -1.69 -14.23 -1.83
C PHE A 157 -1.57 -15.44 -2.77
N ALA A 158 -2.57 -16.32 -2.77
CA ALA A 158 -2.56 -17.53 -3.60
C ALA A 158 -2.51 -17.22 -5.10
N GLN A 159 -3.05 -16.08 -5.49
CA GLN A 159 -3.10 -15.60 -6.87
C GLN A 159 -2.83 -14.09 -6.90
N ILE A 160 -2.57 -13.59 -8.10
CA ILE A 160 -2.36 -12.17 -8.36
C ILE A 160 -3.25 -11.74 -9.52
N HIS A 161 -3.91 -10.60 -9.35
CA HIS A 161 -4.78 -10.04 -10.37
C HIS A 161 -4.05 -8.99 -11.22
N ALA A 162 -3.94 -9.23 -12.52
CA ALA A 162 -3.41 -8.25 -13.47
C ALA A 162 -4.55 -7.33 -13.94
N ARG A 163 -4.39 -6.02 -13.76
CA ARG A 163 -5.48 -5.06 -14.03
C ARG A 163 -5.58 -4.75 -15.51
N HIS A 164 -6.54 -5.34 -16.23
CA HIS A 164 -6.63 -5.21 -17.69
C HIS A 164 -7.54 -4.07 -18.14
N ASN A 165 -8.63 -3.82 -17.42
CA ASN A 165 -9.66 -2.83 -17.78
C ASN A 165 -9.20 -1.38 -17.51
N THR A 166 -8.12 -1.21 -16.75
CA THR A 166 -7.57 0.10 -16.35
C THR A 166 -6.22 0.41 -17.01
N ASN A 167 -5.89 -0.24 -18.12
CA ASN A 167 -4.58 -0.16 -18.79
C ASN A 167 -4.42 0.97 -19.85
N HIS A 168 -5.17 2.07 -19.78
CA HIS A 168 -5.04 3.15 -20.76
C HIS A 168 -4.62 4.48 -20.11
N PRO A 169 -3.93 5.37 -20.84
CA PRO A 169 -3.63 6.72 -20.35
C PRO A 169 -4.91 7.54 -20.37
N TYR A 170 -5.61 7.57 -19.23
CA TYR A 170 -6.91 8.21 -19.12
C TYR A 170 -6.84 9.68 -18.69
N LEU A 171 -5.69 10.14 -18.18
CA LEU A 171 -5.56 11.50 -17.70
C LEU A 171 -5.15 12.46 -18.81
N ASN A 172 -5.66 13.68 -18.67
CA ASN A 172 -5.32 14.79 -19.54
C ASN A 172 -5.21 16.07 -18.70
N ILE A 173 -4.28 16.04 -17.74
CA ILE A 173 -4.11 17.14 -16.77
C ILE A 173 -2.89 17.97 -17.18
N PRO A 174 -3.01 19.28 -17.41
CA PRO A 174 -1.84 20.12 -17.67
C PRO A 174 -0.87 20.10 -16.49
N PHE A 175 0.39 19.71 -16.75
CA PHE A 175 1.41 19.48 -15.72
C PHE A 175 1.61 20.72 -14.83
N ASP A 176 1.78 21.90 -15.43
CA ASP A 176 1.96 23.15 -14.66
C ASP A 176 0.75 23.49 -13.79
N LYS A 177 -0.48 23.19 -14.26
CA LYS A 177 -1.69 23.42 -13.45
C LYS A 177 -1.74 22.47 -12.26
N PHE A 178 -1.30 21.23 -12.44
CA PHE A 178 -1.19 20.27 -11.35
C PHE A 178 -0.15 20.72 -10.34
N CYS A 179 1.08 21.01 -10.77
CA CYS A 179 2.17 21.47 -9.90
C CYS A 179 1.78 22.71 -9.09
N ASN A 180 1.15 23.70 -9.72
CA ASN A 180 0.64 24.89 -9.04
C ASN A 180 -0.45 24.56 -8.01
N LYS A 181 -1.33 23.59 -8.31
CA LYS A 181 -2.44 23.22 -7.43
C LYS A 181 -1.97 22.54 -6.14
N ILE A 182 -0.96 21.67 -6.24
CA ILE A 182 -0.36 20.98 -5.09
C ILE A 182 0.77 21.77 -4.42
N LYS A 183 1.12 22.95 -4.97
CA LYS A 183 2.27 23.76 -4.53
C LYS A 183 3.56 22.92 -4.51
N ALA A 184 3.88 22.32 -5.66
CA ALA A 184 5.05 21.48 -5.85
C ALA A 184 6.33 22.17 -5.35
N LYS A 185 7.15 21.44 -4.58
CA LYS A 185 8.41 21.94 -4.02
C LYS A 185 9.64 21.43 -4.76
N GLU A 186 9.63 20.15 -5.09
CA GLU A 186 10.73 19.46 -5.76
C GLU A 186 10.15 18.62 -6.91
N THR A 187 10.85 18.59 -8.04
CA THR A 187 10.54 17.71 -9.17
C THR A 187 11.73 16.80 -9.45
N GLY A 188 11.46 15.51 -9.52
CA GLY A 188 12.45 14.45 -9.60
C GLY A 188 12.12 13.40 -10.64
N ASN A 189 13.00 12.41 -10.74
CA ASN A 189 12.84 11.27 -11.64
C ASN A 189 12.23 10.08 -10.90
N ILE A 190 11.79 9.09 -11.66
CA ILE A 190 11.48 7.75 -11.15
C ILE A 190 12.58 6.80 -11.63
N LEU A 191 13.14 6.00 -10.73
CA LEU A 191 14.18 5.01 -11.03
C LEU A 191 13.74 3.61 -10.63
N PHE A 192 13.89 2.67 -11.55
CA PHE A 192 13.77 1.24 -11.29
C PHE A 192 15.18 0.68 -11.34
N LYS A 193 15.73 0.22 -10.20
CA LYS A 193 17.18 -0.09 -10.06
C LYS A 193 17.74 -0.98 -11.16
N GLU A 194 17.00 -2.01 -11.56
CA GLU A 194 17.41 -2.99 -12.56
C GLU A 194 17.01 -2.62 -14.01
N HIS A 195 16.32 -1.49 -14.23
CA HIS A 195 15.75 -1.12 -15.53
C HIS A 195 16.15 0.28 -16.03
N GLY A 196 16.51 1.20 -15.13
CA GLY A 196 16.82 2.60 -15.45
C GLY A 196 15.72 3.57 -15.05
N TYR A 197 15.82 4.80 -15.54
CA TYR A 197 14.83 5.85 -15.30
C TYR A 197 13.58 5.63 -16.13
N VAL A 198 12.43 6.05 -15.62
CA VAL A 198 11.18 6.00 -16.37
C VAL A 198 11.19 7.10 -17.43
N GLN A 199 11.07 6.73 -18.71
CA GLN A 199 10.94 7.68 -19.82
C GLN A 199 9.63 8.46 -19.67
N ASP A 200 9.69 9.77 -19.90
CA ASP A 200 8.55 10.69 -19.71
C ASP A 200 8.00 10.66 -18.27
N GLY A 201 8.79 10.13 -17.33
CA GLY A 201 8.42 9.96 -15.93
C GLY A 201 8.70 11.21 -15.11
N PHE A 202 7.82 11.51 -14.16
CA PHE A 202 8.03 12.55 -13.16
C PHE A 202 7.76 12.03 -11.76
N ALA A 203 8.47 12.57 -10.77
CA ALA A 203 8.10 12.52 -9.37
C ALA A 203 8.01 13.94 -8.82
N ILE A 204 7.02 14.25 -7.99
CA ILE A 204 6.86 15.56 -7.37
C ILE A 204 6.64 15.39 -5.88
N ARG A 205 7.33 16.20 -5.07
CA ARG A 205 7.04 16.34 -3.64
C ARG A 205 6.29 17.63 -3.36
N SER A 206 5.22 17.52 -2.61
CA SER A 206 4.50 18.64 -1.99
C SER A 206 4.78 18.69 -0.48
N ASP A 207 3.97 19.43 0.28
CA ASP A 207 4.03 19.41 1.74
C ASP A 207 3.74 18.01 2.31
N ASN A 208 2.76 17.32 1.74
CA ASN A 208 2.15 16.15 2.36
C ASN A 208 2.26 14.87 1.53
N PHE A 209 2.55 14.96 0.24
CA PHE A 209 2.56 13.80 -0.65
C PHE A 209 3.76 13.76 -1.58
N CYS A 210 4.05 12.56 -2.06
CA CYS A 210 4.91 12.33 -3.20
C CYS A 210 4.07 11.73 -4.33
N TYR A 211 3.85 12.52 -5.38
CA TYR A 211 3.16 12.11 -6.59
C TYR A 211 4.17 11.62 -7.61
N TYR A 212 3.74 10.71 -8.48
CA TYR A 212 4.57 10.29 -9.60
C TYR A 212 3.70 9.84 -10.78
N GLY A 213 4.29 9.76 -11.96
CA GLY A 213 3.60 9.21 -13.12
C GLY A 213 4.27 9.57 -14.43
N ILE A 214 3.46 9.69 -15.47
CA ILE A 214 3.92 9.93 -16.84
C ILE A 214 3.38 11.27 -17.31
N VAL A 215 4.27 12.12 -17.82
CA VAL A 215 3.98 13.41 -18.44
C VAL A 215 4.50 13.43 -19.88
N LYS A 216 3.61 13.67 -20.84
CA LYS A 216 3.96 13.79 -22.25
C LYS A 216 3.35 15.06 -22.82
N GLU A 217 4.15 15.84 -23.55
CA GLU A 217 3.70 17.10 -24.17
C GLU A 217 3.05 18.06 -23.15
N GLY A 218 3.62 18.13 -21.93
CA GLY A 218 3.13 18.99 -20.84
C GLY A 218 1.80 18.52 -20.21
N ARG A 219 1.36 17.28 -20.48
CA ARG A 219 0.13 16.70 -19.95
C ARG A 219 0.42 15.41 -19.19
N ILE A 220 -0.09 15.34 -17.98
CA ILE A 220 -0.06 14.14 -17.14
C ILE A 220 -1.04 13.13 -17.72
N LEU A 221 -0.51 11.98 -18.12
CA LEU A 221 -1.25 10.84 -18.66
C LEU A 221 -1.50 9.76 -17.59
N GLN A 222 -0.62 9.69 -16.60
CA GLN A 222 -0.72 8.80 -15.44
C GLN A 222 -0.32 9.59 -14.20
N LEU A 223 -1.09 9.46 -13.11
CA LEU A 223 -0.84 10.13 -11.84
C LEU A 223 -1.07 9.14 -10.71
N ASN A 224 -0.08 9.02 -9.84
CA ASN A 224 -0.04 8.06 -8.75
C ASN A 224 0.46 8.71 -7.47
N LEU A 225 0.19 8.07 -6.33
CA LEU A 225 0.83 8.37 -5.06
C LEU A 225 1.84 7.30 -4.72
N TRP A 226 3.00 7.71 -4.19
CA TRP A 226 3.96 6.77 -3.63
C TRP A 226 3.40 6.07 -2.39
N GLN A 227 2.81 6.86 -1.48
CA GLN A 227 2.22 6.39 -0.24
C GLN A 227 0.95 7.18 0.06
N PHE A 228 0.01 6.54 0.76
CA PHE A 228 -1.23 7.16 1.19
C PHE A 228 -1.62 6.66 2.59
N GLU A 229 -1.55 7.57 3.56
CA GLU A 229 -1.92 7.32 4.94
C GLU A 229 -3.29 7.88 5.26
N SER A 230 -3.54 9.14 4.89
CA SER A 230 -4.81 9.82 5.15
C SER A 230 -5.08 10.90 4.10
N ALA A 231 -6.36 11.23 3.95
CA ALA A 231 -6.81 12.35 3.12
C ALA A 231 -6.65 13.67 3.89
N ASP A 232 -6.09 14.67 3.24
CA ASP A 232 -6.00 16.04 3.75
C ASP A 232 -6.62 17.03 2.76
N GLU A 233 -6.47 18.34 3.02
CA GLU A 233 -6.96 19.36 2.11
C GLU A 233 -6.29 19.36 0.72
N GLU A 234 -5.00 19.01 0.63
CA GLU A 234 -4.29 18.96 -0.65
C GLU A 234 -4.83 17.84 -1.52
N PHE A 235 -4.97 16.66 -0.93
CA PHE A 235 -5.55 15.48 -1.58
C PHE A 235 -6.97 15.76 -2.08
N LEU A 236 -7.85 16.28 -1.22
CA LEU A 236 -9.22 16.63 -1.60
C LEU A 236 -9.25 17.68 -2.72
N ARG A 237 -8.34 18.66 -2.66
CA ARG A 237 -8.17 19.66 -3.72
C ARG A 237 -7.76 19.05 -5.05
N VAL A 238 -6.96 17.99 -5.07
CA VAL A 238 -6.60 17.25 -6.30
C VAL A 238 -7.82 16.50 -6.85
N LEU A 239 -8.51 15.72 -6.02
CA LEU A 239 -9.69 14.95 -6.44
C LEU A 239 -10.75 15.86 -7.07
N ILE A 240 -11.15 16.92 -6.35
CA ILE A 240 -12.22 17.83 -6.79
C ILE A 240 -11.80 18.62 -8.03
N LYS A 241 -10.55 19.12 -8.07
CA LYS A 241 -10.12 20.03 -9.16
C LYS A 241 -10.04 19.32 -10.51
N PHE A 242 -9.68 18.04 -10.49
CA PHE A 242 -9.39 17.27 -11.69
C PHE A 242 -10.41 16.16 -11.94
N ASP A 243 -11.51 16.10 -11.16
CA ASP A 243 -12.58 15.12 -11.28
C ASP A 243 -12.06 13.67 -11.22
N LEU A 244 -11.28 13.39 -10.18
CA LEU A 244 -10.56 12.14 -10.01
C LEU A 244 -11.11 11.34 -8.83
N VAL A 245 -10.82 10.04 -8.89
CA VAL A 245 -10.89 9.11 -7.78
C VAL A 245 -9.50 8.53 -7.52
N LEU A 246 -9.20 8.20 -6.26
CA LEU A 246 -8.01 7.45 -5.89
C LEU A 246 -8.37 5.97 -5.75
N ALA A 247 -7.69 5.11 -6.51
CA ALA A 247 -7.74 3.67 -6.36
C ALA A 247 -6.47 3.18 -5.64
N ASN A 248 -6.62 2.63 -4.44
CA ASN A 248 -5.56 1.91 -3.73
C ASN A 248 -5.80 0.40 -3.91
N TRP A 249 -5.22 -0.13 -4.98
CA TRP A 249 -5.44 -1.49 -5.45
C TRP A 249 -5.03 -2.53 -4.40
N CYS A 250 -3.88 -2.33 -3.75
CA CYS A 250 -3.40 -3.26 -2.72
C CYS A 250 -4.25 -3.29 -1.44
N LYS A 251 -5.15 -2.31 -1.23
CA LYS A 251 -6.06 -2.26 -0.09
C LYS A 251 -7.53 -2.51 -0.46
N GLY A 252 -7.86 -2.66 -1.74
CA GLY A 252 -9.26 -2.74 -2.18
C GLY A 252 -10.06 -1.46 -1.85
N LEU A 253 -9.40 -0.30 -1.86
CA LEU A 253 -9.99 0.97 -1.41
C LEU A 253 -10.11 1.94 -2.59
N VAL A 254 -11.28 2.55 -2.74
CA VAL A 254 -11.55 3.64 -3.69
C VAL A 254 -12.04 4.87 -2.92
N ILE A 255 -11.48 6.04 -3.22
CA ILE A 255 -11.83 7.32 -2.58
C ILE A 255 -12.19 8.32 -3.68
N GLY A 256 -13.41 8.86 -3.64
CA GLY A 256 -13.88 9.92 -4.54
C GLY A 256 -14.02 11.27 -3.83
N ALA A 257 -14.31 12.31 -4.63
CA ALA A 257 -14.61 13.66 -4.16
C ALA A 257 -15.96 13.75 -3.41
#